data_AF-A0A7K2ZHL4-F1
#
_entry.id   AF-A0A7K2ZHL4-F1
#
_cell.length_a   1.000
_cell.length_b   1.000
_cell.length_c   1.000
_cell.angle_alpha   90.00
_cell.angle_beta   90.00
_cell.angle_gamma   90.00
#
_symmetry.space_group_name_H-M   'P 1'
#
loop_
_entity.id
_entity.type
_entity.pdbx_description
1 polymer ?
#
loop_
_entity_poly.entity_id
_entity_poly.type
_entity_poly.pdbx_seq_one_letter_code
_entity_poly.pdbx_strand_id
1 'polypeptide(L)'
;MDTEEATTAAETPPAADGSRWFYGCWIAAIALLALFALAAHAVTEFEKSLDGDGQMEQPGRSGSAYQPLGPGATARYEDGLRVTASVPEAHDDGTYSLTVTYRNATDEDLALDGDSYSASLAVRAGEADDEYATGYTVRQLDGAKSAAALAQPLPEDDERTVPLRLKPSRKGIPVTVEVSTPTPGSRDTAHFQLTLG
;
A
#
# COMPACT_ATOMS: atom_id res chain seq x y z
N MET A 1 97.72 -2.92 -21.19
CA MET A 1 97.33 -1.56 -21.62
C MET A 1 96.24 -1.71 -22.67
N ASP A 2 94.97 -1.46 -22.43
CA ASP A 2 94.17 -1.38 -21.20
C ASP A 2 92.73 -1.70 -21.62
N THR A 3 92.01 -2.26 -20.66
CA THR A 3 90.57 -2.46 -20.49
C THR A 3 89.64 -1.53 -21.28
N GLU A 4 88.59 -2.08 -21.91
CA GLU A 4 87.23 -1.56 -21.76
C GLU A 4 86.23 -2.70 -21.60
N GLU A 5 85.34 -2.52 -20.62
CA GLU A 5 84.44 -3.48 -20.02
C GLU A 5 83.23 -3.86 -20.89
N ALA A 6 82.68 -5.03 -20.59
CA ALA A 6 81.36 -5.47 -20.99
C ALA A 6 80.26 -4.67 -20.27
N THR A 7 79.15 -4.32 -20.95
CA THR A 7 77.82 -4.38 -20.32
C THR A 7 76.69 -4.59 -21.34
N THR A 8 75.90 -5.59 -21.02
CA THR A 8 74.64 -6.11 -21.56
C THR A 8 73.54 -5.06 -21.83
N ALA A 9 72.72 -5.29 -22.86
CA ALA A 9 71.29 -4.97 -22.78
C ALA A 9 70.49 -6.09 -23.47
N ALA A 10 69.85 -6.91 -22.65
CA ALA A 10 68.86 -7.88 -23.07
C ALA A 10 67.66 -7.15 -23.69
N GLU A 11 67.11 -7.69 -24.78
CA GLU A 11 65.77 -7.31 -25.23
C GLU A 11 64.77 -7.61 -24.11
N THR A 12 64.26 -6.56 -23.47
CA THR A 12 63.11 -6.66 -22.58
C THR A 12 61.90 -7.02 -23.43
N PRO A 13 61.26 -8.20 -23.27
CA PRO A 13 59.96 -8.43 -23.88
C PRO A 13 58.97 -7.39 -23.32
N PRO A 14 58.01 -6.89 -24.12
CA PRO A 14 57.06 -5.91 -23.62
C PRO A 14 56.43 -6.45 -22.34
N ALA A 15 56.58 -5.69 -21.25
CA ALA A 15 55.91 -6.00 -20.00
C ALA A 15 54.43 -6.18 -20.34
N ALA A 16 53.93 -7.39 -20.10
CA ALA A 16 52.55 -7.72 -20.36
C ALA A 16 51.67 -6.63 -19.71
N ASP A 17 50.85 -5.97 -20.53
CA ASP A 17 49.79 -5.03 -20.15
C ASP A 17 48.68 -5.76 -19.36
N GLY A 18 49.05 -6.57 -18.37
CA GLY A 18 48.14 -7.38 -17.59
C GLY A 18 47.25 -6.53 -16.70
N SER A 19 47.75 -5.43 -16.14
CA SER A 19 46.99 -4.63 -15.17
C SER A 19 45.81 -3.91 -15.81
N ARG A 20 45.97 -3.33 -17.01
CA ARG A 20 44.91 -2.57 -17.70
C ARG A 20 43.76 -3.46 -18.17
N TRP A 21 44.06 -4.70 -18.58
CA TRP A 21 43.04 -5.68 -18.98
C TRP A 21 42.18 -6.13 -17.80
N PHE A 22 42.78 -6.39 -16.64
CA PHE A 22 42.03 -6.82 -15.45
C PHE A 22 41.14 -5.71 -14.88
N TYR A 23 41.63 -4.45 -14.82
CA TYR A 23 40.80 -3.33 -14.37
C TYR A 23 39.66 -3.03 -15.34
N GLY A 24 39.89 -3.11 -16.66
CA GLY A 24 38.83 -2.95 -17.66
C GLY A 24 37.77 -4.04 -17.57
N CYS A 25 38.17 -5.29 -17.34
CA CYS A 25 37.24 -6.41 -17.16
C CYS A 25 36.40 -6.28 -15.88
N TRP A 26 36.99 -5.80 -14.79
CA TRP A 26 36.28 -5.55 -13.53
C TRP A 26 35.28 -4.39 -13.64
N ILE A 27 35.67 -3.29 -14.29
CA ILE A 27 34.76 -2.16 -14.55
C ILE A 27 33.60 -2.60 -15.44
N ALA A 28 33.87 -3.40 -16.48
CA ALA A 28 32.83 -3.97 -17.34
C ALA A 28 31.88 -4.88 -16.56
N ALA A 29 32.39 -5.73 -15.66
CA ALA A 29 31.56 -6.59 -14.82
C ALA A 29 30.67 -5.81 -13.85
N ILE A 30 31.21 -4.74 -13.24
CA ILE A 30 30.44 -3.86 -12.34
C ILE A 30 29.37 -3.10 -13.12
N ALA A 31 29.70 -2.57 -14.31
CA ALA A 31 28.74 -1.89 -15.17
C ALA A 31 27.62 -2.84 -15.62
N LEU A 32 27.94 -4.09 -15.94
CA LEU A 32 26.96 -5.13 -16.29
C LEU A 32 26.05 -5.46 -15.10
N LEU A 33 26.59 -5.60 -13.90
CA LEU A 33 25.80 -5.81 -12.68
C LEU A 33 24.89 -4.62 -12.38
N ALA A 34 25.39 -3.39 -12.52
CA ALA A 34 24.59 -2.19 -12.34
C ALA A 34 23.47 -2.08 -13.38
N LEU A 35 23.76 -2.43 -14.65
CA LEU A 35 22.76 -2.48 -15.71
C LEU A 35 21.71 -3.57 -15.48
N PHE A 36 22.10 -4.75 -14.98
CA PHE A 36 21.15 -5.79 -14.62
C PHE A 36 20.30 -5.39 -13.41
N ALA A 37 20.86 -4.71 -12.42
CA ALA A 37 20.10 -4.18 -11.30
C ALA A 37 19.11 -3.10 -11.75
N LEU A 38 19.53 -2.19 -12.64
CA LEU A 38 18.66 -1.18 -13.24
C LEU A 38 17.58 -1.80 -14.13
N ALA A 39 17.91 -2.82 -14.92
CA ALA A 39 16.95 -3.52 -15.76
C ALA A 39 15.94 -4.32 -14.91
N ALA A 40 16.40 -4.97 -13.83
CA ALA A 40 15.51 -5.64 -12.90
C ALA A 40 14.55 -4.63 -12.24
N HIS A 41 15.07 -3.50 -11.76
CA HIS A 41 14.25 -2.44 -11.18
C HIS A 41 13.25 -1.86 -12.21
N ALA A 42 13.69 -1.62 -13.44
CA ALA A 42 12.83 -1.12 -14.52
C ALA A 42 11.76 -2.14 -14.95
N VAL A 43 12.05 -3.45 -14.92
CA VAL A 43 11.05 -4.50 -15.23
C VAL A 43 10.04 -4.61 -14.10
N THR A 44 10.46 -4.52 -12.83
CA THR A 44 9.53 -4.49 -11.69
C THR A 44 8.59 -3.29 -11.76
N GLU A 45 9.11 -2.10 -12.10
CA GLU A 45 8.29 -0.90 -12.31
C GLU A 45 7.38 -0.99 -13.54
N PHE A 46 7.85 -1.65 -14.62
CA PHE A 46 7.04 -1.82 -15.83
C PHE A 46 5.94 -2.87 -15.66
N GLU A 47 6.19 -3.96 -14.92
CA GLU A 47 5.16 -4.93 -14.52
C GLU A 47 4.10 -4.29 -13.61
N LYS A 48 4.52 -3.42 -12.67
CA LYS A 48 3.58 -2.61 -11.87
C LYS A 48 2.73 -1.66 -12.72
N SER A 49 3.26 -1.11 -13.82
CA SER A 49 2.52 -0.22 -14.72
C SER A 49 1.55 -0.92 -15.68
N LEU A 50 1.60 -2.26 -15.76
CA LEU A 50 0.76 -3.07 -16.65
C LEU A 50 -0.45 -3.72 -15.94
N ASP A 51 -0.40 -3.85 -14.62
CA ASP A 51 -1.56 -4.03 -13.74
C ASP A 51 -2.05 -2.63 -13.29
N GLY A 52 -2.48 -1.74 -14.18
CA GLY A 52 -3.74 -1.83 -14.88
C GLY A 52 -4.61 -0.65 -14.42
N ASP A 53 -4.99 0.23 -15.33
CA ASP A 53 -5.98 1.28 -15.06
C ASP A 53 -7.34 0.63 -14.71
N GLY A 54 -7.65 0.55 -13.42
CA GLY A 54 -9.01 0.51 -12.88
C GLY A 54 -9.69 -0.85 -12.85
N GLN A 55 -9.48 -1.63 -11.79
CA GLN A 55 -10.56 -2.39 -11.14
C GLN A 55 -10.14 -2.95 -9.77
N MET A 56 -10.82 -2.51 -8.70
CA MET A 56 -10.81 -3.19 -7.39
C MET A 56 -11.07 -4.70 -7.57
N GLU A 57 -10.08 -5.54 -7.23
CA GLU A 57 -10.24 -7.00 -7.24
C GLU A 57 -11.09 -7.48 -6.06
N GLN A 58 -12.41 -7.38 -6.21
CA GLN A 58 -13.36 -7.99 -5.27
C GLN A 58 -13.48 -9.50 -5.55
N PRO A 59 -13.39 -10.38 -4.54
CA PRO A 59 -13.74 -11.79 -4.69
C PRO A 59 -15.28 -11.91 -4.82
N GLY A 60 -15.79 -11.73 -6.03
CA GLY A 60 -17.23 -11.75 -6.34
C GLY A 60 -17.49 -11.81 -7.84
N ARG A 61 -18.60 -12.45 -8.24
CA ARG A 61 -18.99 -12.71 -9.63
C ARG A 61 -19.18 -11.38 -10.39
N SER A 62 -18.26 -11.09 -11.32
CA SER A 62 -18.25 -9.98 -12.30
C SER A 62 -18.32 -8.56 -11.73
N GLY A 63 -17.23 -7.83 -11.91
CA GLY A 63 -16.96 -6.49 -11.39
C GLY A 63 -18.00 -5.42 -11.72
N SER A 64 -18.44 -4.75 -10.67
CA SER A 64 -18.74 -3.32 -10.70
C SER A 64 -18.22 -2.74 -9.39
N ALA A 65 -17.64 -1.53 -9.42
CA ALA A 65 -17.23 -0.79 -8.23
C ALA A 65 -18.39 -0.46 -7.26
N TYR A 66 -19.61 -0.90 -7.59
CA TYR A 66 -20.86 -0.60 -6.91
C TYR A 66 -21.33 -1.68 -5.94
N GLN A 67 -20.71 -2.87 -5.90
CA GLN A 67 -21.15 -3.90 -4.95
C GLN A 67 -20.42 -3.68 -3.60
N PRO A 68 -21.15 -3.33 -2.53
CA PRO A 68 -20.51 -3.16 -1.23
C PRO A 68 -20.03 -4.50 -0.67
N LEU A 69 -18.92 -4.44 0.05
CA LEU A 69 -18.34 -5.55 0.77
C LEU A 69 -19.13 -5.83 2.05
N GLY A 70 -19.31 -7.11 2.36
CA GLY A 70 -19.91 -7.52 3.62
C GLY A 70 -18.94 -7.40 4.81
N PRO A 71 -19.45 -7.55 6.05
CA PRO A 71 -18.61 -7.60 7.24
C PRO A 71 -17.63 -8.78 7.18
N GLY A 72 -16.38 -8.56 7.59
CA GLY A 72 -15.29 -9.53 7.55
C GLY A 72 -14.64 -9.69 6.18
N ALA A 73 -15.15 -9.03 5.13
CA ALA A 73 -14.52 -9.03 3.82
C ALA A 73 -13.33 -8.06 3.76
N THR A 74 -12.44 -8.29 2.79
CA THR A 74 -11.25 -7.49 2.56
C THR A 74 -11.32 -6.79 1.21
N ALA A 75 -11.22 -5.46 1.20
CA ALA A 75 -10.92 -4.67 0.02
C ALA A 75 -9.44 -4.79 -0.33
N ARG A 76 -9.13 -4.85 -1.62
CA ARG A 76 -7.77 -4.83 -2.17
C ARG A 76 -7.69 -3.68 -3.14
N TYR A 77 -6.78 -2.76 -2.86
CA TYR A 77 -6.46 -1.63 -3.72
C TYR A 77 -5.29 -2.00 -4.63
N GLU A 78 -5.19 -1.33 -5.78
CA GLU A 78 -4.19 -1.63 -6.82
C GLU A 78 -2.76 -1.40 -6.33
N ASP A 79 -2.56 -0.40 -5.46
CA ASP A 79 -1.25 -0.06 -4.89
C ASP A 79 -0.70 -1.13 -3.92
N GLY A 80 -1.53 -2.09 -3.50
CA GLY A 80 -1.16 -3.13 -2.55
C GLY A 80 -1.78 -2.93 -1.16
N LEU A 81 -2.47 -1.82 -0.90
CA LEU A 81 -3.21 -1.63 0.34
C LEU A 81 -4.34 -2.66 0.44
N ARG A 82 -4.51 -3.24 1.63
CA ARG A 82 -5.63 -4.15 1.94
C ARG A 82 -6.36 -3.67 3.16
N VAL A 83 -7.68 -3.61 3.08
CA VAL A 83 -8.51 -3.11 4.19
C VAL A 83 -9.59 -4.10 4.53
N THR A 84 -9.74 -4.45 5.80
CA THR A 84 -10.76 -5.38 6.29
C THR A 84 -11.59 -4.71 7.37
N ALA A 85 -12.91 -4.68 7.19
CA ALA A 85 -13.83 -4.28 8.25
C ALA A 85 -14.31 -5.52 9.01
N SER A 86 -14.19 -5.55 10.33
CA SER A 86 -14.66 -6.68 11.14
C SER A 86 -16.18 -6.78 11.16
N VAL A 87 -16.68 -7.93 11.62
CA VAL A 87 -18.08 -8.07 11.98
C VAL A 87 -18.38 -7.15 13.18
N PRO A 88 -19.50 -6.40 13.18
CA PRO A 88 -19.89 -5.59 14.33
C PRO A 88 -20.27 -6.47 15.53
N GLU A 89 -19.72 -6.13 16.69
CA GLU A 89 -20.03 -6.77 17.97
C GLU A 89 -20.96 -5.88 18.79
N ALA A 90 -22.11 -6.41 19.20
CA ALA A 90 -23.09 -5.69 20.00
C ALA A 90 -22.68 -5.61 21.48
N HIS A 91 -23.00 -4.49 22.13
CA HIS A 91 -22.81 -4.26 23.56
C HIS A 91 -24.15 -4.00 24.26
N ASP A 92 -24.19 -4.25 25.58
CA ASP A 92 -25.41 -4.12 26.40
C ASP A 92 -25.99 -2.69 26.45
N ASP A 93 -25.15 -1.68 26.20
CA ASP A 93 -25.53 -0.27 26.16
C ASP A 93 -26.17 0.17 24.82
N GLY A 94 -26.40 -0.78 23.91
CA GLY A 94 -26.96 -0.54 22.58
C GLY A 94 -25.96 0.07 21.60
N THR A 95 -24.66 -0.01 21.89
CA THR A 95 -23.59 0.37 20.98
C THR A 95 -22.96 -0.86 20.35
N TYR A 96 -22.19 -0.66 19.28
CA TYR A 96 -21.53 -1.70 18.53
C TYR A 96 -20.05 -1.36 18.39
N SER A 97 -19.16 -2.33 18.55
CA SER A 97 -17.75 -2.20 18.20
C SER A 97 -17.44 -2.92 16.90
N LEU A 98 -16.65 -2.29 16.04
CA LEU A 98 -15.97 -2.98 14.95
C LEU A 98 -14.56 -2.44 14.82
N THR A 99 -13.74 -3.10 14.02
CA THR A 99 -12.40 -2.65 13.68
C THR A 99 -12.23 -2.54 12.18
N VAL A 100 -11.43 -1.58 11.74
CA VAL A 100 -10.95 -1.48 10.37
C VAL A 100 -9.45 -1.73 10.38
N THR A 101 -9.04 -2.81 9.74
CA THR A 101 -7.65 -3.24 9.70
C THR A 101 -7.05 -2.90 8.34
N TYR A 102 -6.04 -2.04 8.35
CA TYR A 102 -5.23 -1.65 7.20
C TYR A 102 -3.98 -2.50 7.20
N ARG A 103 -3.68 -3.15 6.08
CA ARG A 103 -2.41 -3.84 5.86
C ARG A 103 -1.72 -3.20 4.66
N ASN A 104 -0.54 -2.63 4.91
CA ASN A 104 0.27 -2.01 3.90
C ASN A 104 1.14 -3.07 3.24
N ALA A 105 0.92 -3.33 1.95
CA ALA A 105 1.83 -4.12 1.13
C ALA A 105 2.30 -3.31 -0.08
N THR A 106 2.23 -1.97 0.02
CA THR A 106 2.88 -1.05 -0.91
C THR A 106 4.39 -0.99 -0.58
N ASP A 107 5.16 -0.31 -1.42
CA ASP A 107 6.62 -0.13 -1.25
C ASP A 107 7.00 1.17 -0.51
N GLU A 108 6.03 1.80 0.17
CA GLU A 108 6.24 3.04 0.92
C GLU A 108 5.36 3.14 2.17
N ASP A 109 5.73 4.04 3.08
CA ASP A 109 4.92 4.36 4.26
C ASP A 109 3.63 5.10 3.85
N LEU A 110 2.46 4.59 4.26
CA LEU A 110 1.16 5.16 3.90
C LEU A 110 0.63 6.14 4.95
N ALA A 111 0.32 7.38 4.53
CA ALA A 111 -0.38 8.35 5.37
C ALA A 111 -1.88 8.03 5.43
N LEU A 112 -2.36 7.49 6.55
CA LEU A 112 -3.74 7.04 6.67
C LEU A 112 -4.72 8.12 7.16
N ASP A 113 -4.30 9.34 7.44
CA ASP A 113 -5.17 10.40 7.97
C ASP A 113 -6.05 11.09 6.93
N GLY A 114 -5.89 10.72 5.65
CA GLY A 114 -6.63 11.29 4.52
C GLY A 114 -5.96 12.55 3.99
N ASP A 115 -6.60 13.20 3.02
CA ASP A 115 -6.12 14.47 2.49
C ASP A 115 -6.89 15.65 3.10
N SER A 116 -6.56 16.86 2.64
CA SER A 116 -7.20 18.09 3.15
C SER A 116 -8.70 18.18 2.85
N TYR A 117 -9.21 17.33 1.95
CA TYR A 117 -10.56 17.40 1.41
C TYR A 117 -11.45 16.23 1.83
N SER A 118 -10.85 15.09 2.17
CA SER A 118 -11.56 13.84 2.46
C SER A 118 -10.85 13.00 3.51
N ALA A 119 -11.62 12.55 4.51
CA ALA A 119 -11.15 11.57 5.47
C ALA A 119 -10.96 10.22 4.75
N SER A 120 -9.85 9.54 5.03
CA SER A 120 -9.57 8.19 4.54
C SER A 120 -10.55 7.14 5.08
N LEU A 121 -11.16 7.40 6.24
CA LEU A 121 -12.12 6.54 6.92
C LEU A 121 -13.35 7.36 7.31
N ALA A 122 -14.50 7.01 6.75
CA ALA A 122 -15.78 7.60 7.10
C ALA A 122 -16.80 6.53 7.50
N VAL A 123 -17.75 6.91 8.35
CA VAL A 123 -18.88 6.07 8.75
C VAL A 123 -20.16 6.83 8.49
N ARG A 124 -21.06 6.26 7.69
CA ARG A 124 -22.38 6.82 7.41
C ARG A 124 -23.49 5.84 7.74
N ALA A 125 -24.65 6.40 8.08
CA ALA A 125 -25.89 5.64 8.09
C ALA A 125 -26.37 5.46 6.65
N GLY A 126 -27.00 4.32 6.35
CA GLY A 126 -27.53 4.01 5.03
C GLY A 126 -26.79 2.89 4.31
N GLU A 127 -27.40 2.41 3.24
CA GLU A 127 -26.80 1.47 2.29
C GLU A 127 -25.76 2.18 1.42
N ALA A 128 -24.84 1.43 0.80
CA ALA A 128 -23.71 2.03 0.10
C ALA A 128 -24.12 2.96 -1.05
N ASP A 129 -25.26 2.68 -1.67
CA ASP A 129 -25.90 3.41 -2.78
C ASP A 129 -26.88 4.52 -2.33
N ASP A 130 -27.12 4.67 -1.02
CA ASP A 130 -27.93 5.76 -0.49
C ASP A 130 -27.17 7.10 -0.60
N GLU A 131 -27.68 8.02 -1.42
CA GLU A 131 -27.15 9.39 -1.51
C GLU A 131 -27.44 10.19 -0.22
N TYR A 132 -28.60 9.94 0.41
CA TYR A 132 -28.99 10.52 1.69
C TYR A 132 -29.85 9.56 2.52
N ALA A 133 -29.32 9.08 3.65
CA ALA A 133 -30.13 8.33 4.62
C ALA A 133 -31.12 9.26 5.33
N THR A 134 -32.42 9.05 5.13
CA THR A 134 -33.49 9.78 5.82
C THR A 134 -34.18 8.89 6.84
N GLY A 135 -34.36 9.39 8.06
CA GLY A 135 -35.12 8.71 9.12
C GLY A 135 -34.33 7.84 10.10
N TYR A 136 -33.01 7.75 9.97
CA TYR A 136 -32.13 7.15 10.97
C TYR A 136 -30.71 7.74 10.88
N THR A 137 -30.00 7.71 12.00
CA THR A 137 -28.62 8.18 12.13
C THR A 137 -27.74 7.15 12.83
N VAL A 138 -26.42 7.27 12.63
CA VAL A 138 -25.39 6.56 13.39
C VAL A 138 -24.42 7.59 13.94
N ARG A 139 -24.00 7.42 15.19
CA ARG A 139 -22.99 8.28 15.81
C ARG A 139 -21.74 7.47 16.13
N GLN A 140 -20.60 7.91 15.64
CA GLN A 140 -19.30 7.41 16.09
C GLN A 140 -18.96 8.02 17.46
N LEU A 141 -18.63 7.18 18.44
CA LEU A 141 -18.37 7.58 19.82
C LEU A 141 -16.89 7.74 20.13
N ASP A 142 -16.02 7.14 19.33
CA ASP A 142 -14.57 7.05 19.56
C ASP A 142 -13.74 7.76 18.49
N GLY A 143 -14.31 8.78 17.83
CA GLY A 143 -13.66 9.48 16.72
C GLY A 143 -12.25 10.00 17.04
N ALA A 144 -12.01 10.49 18.26
CA ALA A 144 -10.66 10.94 18.66
C ALA A 144 -9.65 9.78 18.73
N LYS A 145 -10.09 8.58 19.16
CA LYS A 145 -9.24 7.39 19.22
C LYS A 145 -8.97 6.85 17.82
N SER A 146 -9.98 6.80 16.96
CA SER A 146 -9.84 6.40 15.56
C SER A 146 -8.90 7.36 14.81
N ALA A 147 -9.08 8.67 14.97
CA ALA A 147 -8.21 9.67 14.38
C ALA A 147 -6.76 9.55 14.87
N ALA A 148 -6.56 9.33 16.18
CA ALA A 148 -5.21 9.12 16.73
C ALA A 148 -4.53 7.86 16.15
N ALA A 149 -5.29 6.79 15.88
CA ALA A 149 -4.76 5.59 15.23
C ALA A 149 -4.37 5.85 13.77
N LEU A 150 -5.09 6.72 13.07
CA LEU A 150 -4.81 7.08 11.68
C LEU A 150 -3.68 8.12 11.52
N ALA A 151 -3.34 8.87 12.58
CA ALA A 151 -2.46 10.03 12.52
C ALA A 151 -0.98 9.75 12.18
N GLN A 152 -0.50 8.52 12.43
CA GLN A 152 0.87 8.14 12.07
C GLN A 152 0.87 7.48 10.69
N PRO A 153 1.92 7.63 9.87
CA PRO A 153 2.08 6.79 8.69
C PRO A 153 2.11 5.30 9.06
N LEU A 154 1.58 4.43 8.20
CA LEU A 154 1.65 2.98 8.31
C LEU A 154 2.87 2.49 7.52
N PRO A 155 3.89 1.91 8.18
CA PRO A 155 5.08 1.43 7.48
C PRO A 155 4.78 0.37 6.41
N GLU A 156 5.67 0.23 5.43
CA GLU A 156 5.69 -0.90 4.50
C GLU A 156 5.61 -2.25 5.27
N ASP A 157 4.86 -3.21 4.71
CA ASP A 157 4.64 -4.56 5.24
C ASP A 157 4.00 -4.64 6.65
N ASP A 158 3.53 -3.51 7.19
CA ASP A 158 2.94 -3.43 8.52
C ASP A 158 1.40 -3.40 8.50
N GLU A 159 0.81 -3.61 9.67
CA GLU A 159 -0.63 -3.63 9.86
C GLU A 159 -1.06 -2.66 10.95
N ARG A 160 -2.18 -1.96 10.73
CA ARG A 160 -2.83 -1.15 11.76
C ARG A 160 -4.32 -1.39 11.85
N THR A 161 -4.77 -1.58 13.09
CA THR A 161 -6.17 -1.72 13.41
C THR A 161 -6.72 -0.44 14.03
N VAL A 162 -7.76 0.10 13.40
CA VAL A 162 -8.48 1.29 13.84
C VAL A 162 -9.80 0.86 14.49
N PRO A 163 -10.01 1.15 15.79
CA PRO A 163 -11.27 0.85 16.44
C PRO A 163 -12.36 1.84 16.02
N LEU A 164 -13.60 1.33 15.91
CA LEU A 164 -14.81 2.13 15.76
C LEU A 164 -15.86 1.68 16.78
N ARG A 165 -16.49 2.64 17.45
CA ARG A 165 -17.58 2.46 18.40
C ARG A 165 -18.78 3.24 17.91
N LEU A 166 -19.81 2.53 17.48
CA LEU A 166 -20.98 3.11 16.83
C LEU A 166 -22.21 3.03 17.73
N LYS A 167 -23.02 4.08 17.71
CA LYS A 167 -24.34 4.11 18.32
C LYS A 167 -25.39 4.38 17.25
N PRO A 168 -26.15 3.36 16.81
CA PRO A 168 -27.26 3.59 15.91
C PRO A 168 -28.45 4.23 16.64
N SER A 169 -29.23 5.02 15.92
CA SER A 169 -30.49 5.61 16.41
C SER A 169 -31.57 4.56 16.73
N ARG A 170 -31.53 3.40 16.05
CA ARG A 170 -32.37 2.22 16.29
C ARG A 170 -31.63 0.96 15.85
N LYS A 171 -32.01 -0.21 16.39
CA LYS A 171 -31.46 -1.50 15.96
C LYS A 171 -31.87 -1.84 14.53
N GLY A 172 -31.02 -2.58 13.84
CA GLY A 172 -31.22 -3.10 12.49
C GLY A 172 -30.99 -2.08 11.37
N ILE A 173 -30.38 -0.92 11.65
CA ILE A 173 -30.10 0.05 10.57
C ILE A 173 -28.89 -0.38 9.74
N PRO A 174 -28.93 -0.13 8.42
CA PRO A 174 -27.74 -0.24 7.59
C PRO A 174 -26.75 0.88 7.94
N VAL A 175 -25.49 0.52 7.92
CA VAL A 175 -24.34 1.42 8.07
C VAL A 175 -23.36 1.08 6.97
N THR A 176 -22.72 2.11 6.43
CA THR A 176 -21.63 1.96 5.48
C THR A 176 -20.36 2.55 6.07
N VAL A 177 -19.30 1.76 6.09
CA VAL A 177 -17.94 2.21 6.38
C VAL A 177 -17.26 2.42 5.04
N GLU A 178 -16.77 3.64 4.80
CA GLU A 178 -16.11 4.03 3.57
C GLU A 178 -14.62 4.18 3.84
N VAL A 179 -13.82 3.56 2.99
CA VAL A 179 -12.37 3.68 3.06
C VAL A 179 -11.86 4.15 1.71
N SER A 180 -11.34 5.36 1.67
CA SER A 180 -10.70 5.91 0.48
C SER A 180 -9.22 5.56 0.47
N THR A 181 -8.65 5.38 -0.72
CA THR A 181 -7.19 5.28 -0.86
C THR A 181 -6.52 6.53 -0.28
N PRO A 182 -5.47 6.38 0.53
CA PRO A 182 -4.69 7.52 1.03
C PRO A 182 -3.88 8.24 -0.06
N THR A 183 -3.77 7.64 -1.25
CA THR A 183 -2.98 8.14 -2.37
C THR A 183 -3.63 9.36 -3.03
N PRO A 184 -2.93 10.51 -3.12
CA PRO A 184 -3.49 11.74 -3.71
C PRO A 184 -3.96 11.54 -5.15
N GLY A 185 -5.21 11.96 -5.44
CA GLY A 185 -5.78 11.91 -6.78
C GLY A 185 -6.43 10.58 -7.18
N SER A 186 -6.26 9.53 -6.37
CA SER A 186 -7.06 8.31 -6.53
C SER A 186 -8.50 8.55 -6.07
N ARG A 187 -9.45 7.89 -6.72
CA ARG A 187 -10.89 7.98 -6.45
C ARG A 187 -11.47 6.67 -5.92
N ASP A 188 -10.61 5.71 -5.60
CA ASP A 188 -11.06 4.40 -5.18
C ASP A 188 -11.51 4.45 -3.72
N THR A 189 -12.81 4.21 -3.54
CA THR A 189 -13.43 4.08 -2.22
C THR A 189 -14.03 2.69 -2.10
N ALA A 190 -13.59 1.95 -1.09
CA ALA A 190 -14.23 0.71 -0.69
C ALA A 190 -15.41 1.01 0.23
N HIS A 191 -16.55 0.40 -0.06
CA HIS A 191 -17.74 0.49 0.78
C HIS A 191 -17.97 -0.85 1.49
N PHE A 192 -17.93 -0.85 2.82
CA PHE A 192 -18.30 -2.00 3.64
C PHE A 192 -19.69 -1.76 4.22
N GLN A 193 -20.67 -2.54 3.77
CA GLN A 193 -22.05 -2.44 4.24
C GLN A 193 -22.28 -3.45 5.37
N LEU A 194 -22.73 -2.94 6.51
CA LEU A 194 -23.03 -3.69 7.72
C LEU A 194 -24.41 -3.34 8.25
N THR A 195 -25.00 -4.26 9.01
CA THR A 195 -26.25 -4.05 9.73
C THR A 195 -25.96 -4.05 11.23
N LEU A 196 -26.39 -3.00 11.94
CA LEU A 196 -26.25 -2.90 13.40
C LEU A 196 -27.54 -3.34 14.08
N GLY A 197 -27.77 -4.66 14.23
CA GLY A 197 -29.04 -5.23 14.67
C GLY A 197 -28.88 -6.43 15.58
#